data_AF-A0A498EGR7-F1
#
_entry.id   AF-A0A498EGR7-F1
#
_cell.length_a   1.000
_cell.length_b   1.000
_cell.length_c   1.000
_cell.angle_alpha   90.00
_cell.angle_beta   90.00
_cell.angle_gamma   90.00
#
_symmetry.space_group_name_H-M   'P 1'
#
loop_
_entity.id
_entity.type
_entity.pdbx_description
1 polymer ?
#
loop_
_entity_poly.entity_id
_entity_poly.type
_entity_poly.pdbx_seq_one_letter_code
_entity_poly.pdbx_strand_id
1 'polypeptide(L)'
;MTLALGDLADIARETPAVEQAILDEQSYEKIREIEGSGPFVEGFEAFLDDFGHRAAGEFDPSRPRWRDDPATPLGIVRGNLIGEQKGAHRERLHERKRQAQDAIDELQANARRGLFGPVRRPLTSHLIRTYRSHIHLRDEPK
;
A
#
# COMPACT_ATOMS: atom_id res chain seq x y z
N MET A 1 0.08 -2.83 -3.62
CA MET A 1 -1.07 -3.32 -2.83
C MET A 1 -1.66 -2.26 -1.88
N THR A 2 -1.08 -1.96 -0.71
CA THR A 2 -1.75 -1.09 0.29
C THR A 2 -2.04 0.33 -0.21
N LEU A 3 -1.12 0.93 -0.99
CA LEU A 3 -1.36 2.25 -1.59
C LEU A 3 -2.53 2.22 -2.59
N ALA A 4 -2.65 1.14 -3.38
CA ALA A 4 -3.75 0.99 -4.35
C ALA A 4 -5.10 0.87 -3.66
N LEU A 5 -5.17 0.20 -2.50
CA LEU A 5 -6.40 0.16 -1.68
C LEU A 5 -6.73 1.53 -1.05
N GLY A 6 -5.72 2.38 -0.81
CA GLY A 6 -5.93 3.78 -0.43
C GLY A 6 -6.48 4.60 -1.60
N ASP A 7 -5.92 4.44 -2.80
CA ASP A 7 -6.43 5.11 -4.01
C ASP A 7 -7.89 4.69 -4.31
N LEU A 8 -8.23 3.42 -4.07
CA LEU A 8 -9.61 2.92 -4.21
C LEU A 8 -10.58 3.55 -3.20
N ALA A 9 -10.13 3.80 -1.98
CA ALA A 9 -10.92 4.54 -1.00
C ALA A 9 -11.14 5.98 -1.47
N ASP A 10 -10.12 6.62 -2.03
CA ASP A 10 -10.24 7.97 -2.59
C ASP A 10 -11.21 8.04 -3.77
N ILE A 11 -11.21 7.02 -4.65
CA ILE A 11 -12.17 6.90 -5.77
C ILE A 11 -13.59 6.68 -5.23
N ALA A 12 -13.76 5.81 -4.23
CA ALA A 12 -15.07 5.54 -3.62
C ALA A 12 -15.71 6.82 -3.05
N ARG A 13 -14.92 7.72 -2.46
CA ARG A 13 -15.39 9.03 -1.95
C ARG A 13 -15.97 9.95 -3.03
N GLU A 14 -15.65 9.72 -4.30
CA GLU A 14 -16.17 10.54 -5.40
C GLU A 14 -17.64 10.22 -5.72
N THR A 15 -18.14 9.06 -5.24
CA THR A 15 -19.52 8.62 -5.40
C THR A 15 -20.13 8.26 -4.04
N PRO A 16 -20.90 9.15 -3.39
CA PRO A 16 -21.42 8.94 -2.04
C PRO A 16 -22.20 7.64 -1.84
N ALA A 17 -22.92 7.17 -2.87
CA ALA A 17 -23.64 5.91 -2.83
C ALA A 17 -22.70 4.69 -2.75
N VAL A 18 -21.57 4.73 -3.44
CA VAL A 18 -20.52 3.69 -3.39
C VAL A 18 -19.81 3.71 -2.05
N GLU A 19 -19.41 4.90 -1.58
CA GLU A 19 -18.83 5.08 -0.25
C GLU A 19 -19.73 4.48 0.84
N GLN A 20 -21.02 4.83 0.83
CA GLN A 20 -21.97 4.34 1.82
C GLN A 20 -22.16 2.81 1.71
N ALA A 21 -22.26 2.26 0.51
CA ALA A 21 -22.37 0.82 0.32
C ALA A 21 -21.16 0.05 0.87
N ILE A 22 -19.95 0.59 0.72
CA ILE A 22 -18.73 0.00 1.30
C ILE A 22 -18.75 0.13 2.83
N LEU A 23 -19.17 1.27 3.38
CA LEU A 23 -19.28 1.48 4.83
C LEU A 23 -20.28 0.53 5.48
N ASP A 24 -21.39 0.26 4.79
CA ASP A 24 -22.46 -0.67 5.17
C ASP A 24 -22.12 -2.13 4.90
N GLU A 25 -20.89 -2.43 4.46
CA GLU A 25 -20.40 -3.80 4.20
C GLU A 25 -21.24 -4.55 3.16
N GLN A 26 -21.76 -3.83 2.15
CA GLN A 26 -22.44 -4.46 1.03
C GLN A 26 -21.48 -5.28 0.17
N SER A 27 -22.00 -6.31 -0.50
CA SER A 27 -21.20 -7.16 -1.37
C SER A 27 -20.72 -6.40 -2.61
N TYR A 28 -19.65 -6.90 -3.22
CA TYR A 28 -19.08 -6.29 -4.42
C TYR A 28 -20.10 -6.22 -5.57
N GLU A 29 -20.94 -7.24 -5.72
CA GLU A 29 -21.99 -7.31 -6.75
C GLU A 29 -22.99 -6.17 -6.60
N LYS A 30 -23.41 -5.86 -5.37
CA LYS A 30 -24.31 -4.73 -5.10
C LYS A 30 -23.64 -3.40 -5.41
N ILE A 31 -22.37 -3.24 -5.08
CA ILE A 31 -21.62 -2.01 -5.38
C ILE A 31 -21.54 -1.77 -6.89
N ARG A 32 -21.38 -2.81 -7.69
CA ARG A 32 -21.34 -2.73 -9.17
C ARG A 32 -22.65 -2.27 -9.79
N GLU A 33 -23.77 -2.49 -9.11
CA GLU A 33 -25.10 -2.10 -9.58
C GLU A 33 -25.41 -0.62 -9.29
N ILE A 34 -24.60 0.06 -8.46
CA ILE A 34 -24.79 1.46 -8.10
C ILE A 34 -24.47 2.36 -9.30
N GLU A 35 -25.36 3.32 -9.58
CA GLU A 35 -25.12 4.36 -10.58
C GLU A 35 -23.88 5.19 -10.22
N GLY A 36 -22.95 5.33 -11.17
CA GLY A 36 -21.68 6.02 -10.95
C GLY A 36 -20.57 5.16 -10.36
N SER A 37 -20.80 3.87 -10.09
CA SER A 37 -19.76 2.95 -9.56
C SER A 37 -18.61 2.62 -10.53
N GLY A 38 -18.76 2.96 -11.81
CA GLY A 38 -17.81 2.61 -12.89
C GLY A 38 -16.33 2.82 -12.54
N PRO A 39 -15.90 4.03 -12.11
CA PRO A 39 -14.50 4.28 -11.76
C PRO A 39 -13.98 3.41 -10.61
N PHE A 40 -14.81 3.16 -9.60
CA PHE A 40 -14.44 2.29 -8.48
C PHE A 40 -14.31 0.84 -8.95
N VAL A 41 -15.28 0.35 -9.72
CA VAL A 41 -15.29 -1.02 -10.26
C VAL A 41 -14.09 -1.25 -11.16
N GLU A 42 -13.79 -0.33 -12.08
CA GLU A 42 -12.63 -0.42 -12.96
C GLU A 42 -11.32 -0.49 -12.16
N GLY A 43 -11.14 0.41 -11.19
CA GLY A 43 -9.97 0.39 -10.33
C GLY A 43 -9.86 -0.89 -9.48
N PHE A 44 -11.00 -1.41 -9.01
CA PHE A 44 -11.04 -2.59 -8.15
C PHE A 44 -10.75 -3.87 -8.94
N GLU A 45 -11.28 -4.01 -10.16
CA GLU A 45 -10.91 -5.11 -11.06
C GLU A 45 -9.42 -5.07 -11.42
N ALA A 46 -8.87 -3.89 -11.73
CA ALA A 46 -7.42 -3.74 -11.97
C ALA A 46 -6.59 -4.14 -10.74
N PHE A 47 -7.05 -3.83 -9.53
CA PHE A 47 -6.42 -4.30 -8.31
C PHE A 47 -6.47 -5.84 -8.18
N LEU A 48 -7.59 -6.48 -8.55
CA LEU A 48 -7.73 -7.94 -8.53
C LEU A 48 -6.93 -8.62 -9.65
N ASP A 49 -6.68 -7.96 -10.78
CA ASP A 49 -5.74 -8.45 -11.80
C ASP A 49 -4.33 -8.60 -11.22
N ASP A 50 -3.84 -7.57 -10.54
CA ASP A 50 -2.49 -7.57 -9.97
C ASP A 50 -2.37 -8.41 -8.69
N PHE A 51 -3.38 -8.34 -7.80
CA PHE A 51 -3.29 -8.88 -6.44
C PHE A 51 -4.35 -9.94 -6.10
N GLY A 52 -5.23 -10.29 -7.03
CA GLY A 52 -6.35 -11.21 -6.78
C GLY A 52 -5.93 -12.65 -6.46
N HIS A 53 -4.70 -13.03 -6.79
CA HIS A 53 -4.11 -14.33 -6.43
C HIS A 53 -3.79 -14.48 -4.94
N ARG A 54 -3.75 -13.37 -4.21
CA ARG A 54 -3.44 -13.35 -2.77
C ARG A 54 -4.68 -13.74 -1.95
N ALA A 55 -4.47 -14.09 -0.69
CA ALA A 55 -5.53 -14.45 0.24
C ALA A 55 -5.19 -14.11 1.70
N ALA A 56 -6.21 -13.99 2.54
CA ALA A 56 -6.02 -14.10 3.98
C ALA A 56 -5.68 -15.56 4.32
N GLY A 57 -4.51 -15.80 4.93
CA GLY A 57 -4.02 -17.17 5.15
C GLY A 57 -3.47 -17.82 3.88
N GLU A 58 -2.73 -17.05 3.06
CA GLU A 58 -2.18 -17.43 1.75
C GLU A 58 -1.48 -18.81 1.66
N PHE A 59 -0.88 -19.28 2.76
CA PHE A 59 -0.24 -20.60 2.83
C PHE A 59 -1.21 -21.78 2.72
N ASP A 60 -2.49 -21.58 3.04
CA ASP A 60 -3.52 -22.61 2.93
C ASP A 60 -4.17 -22.54 1.53
N PRO A 61 -4.00 -23.58 0.70
CA PRO A 61 -4.56 -23.61 -0.66
C PRO A 61 -6.09 -23.73 -0.65
N SER A 62 -6.73 -24.12 0.46
CA SER A 62 -8.18 -24.21 0.57
C SER A 62 -8.86 -22.86 0.78
N ARG A 63 -8.09 -21.81 1.12
CA ARG A 63 -8.62 -20.47 1.35
C ARG A 63 -8.97 -19.78 0.03
N PRO A 64 -10.16 -19.16 -0.07
CA PRO A 64 -10.54 -18.41 -1.27
C PRO A 64 -9.53 -17.29 -1.52
N ARG A 65 -9.18 -17.08 -2.78
CA ARG A 65 -8.34 -15.96 -3.18
C ARG A 65 -9.19 -14.70 -3.25
N TRP A 66 -8.55 -13.53 -3.23
CA TRP A 66 -9.29 -12.26 -3.28
C TRP A 66 -10.10 -12.07 -4.56
N ARG A 67 -9.70 -12.72 -5.66
CA ARG A 67 -10.51 -12.79 -6.88
C ARG A 67 -11.79 -13.62 -6.70
N ASP A 68 -11.76 -14.63 -5.84
CA ASP A 68 -12.92 -15.48 -5.55
C ASP A 68 -13.83 -14.86 -4.49
N ASP A 69 -13.23 -14.22 -3.47
CA ASP A 69 -13.91 -13.51 -2.40
C ASP A 69 -13.22 -12.16 -2.09
N PRO A 70 -13.78 -11.04 -2.59
CA PRO A 70 -13.20 -9.71 -2.41
C PRO A 70 -13.52 -9.06 -1.06
N ALA A 71 -14.16 -9.77 -0.11
CA ALA A 71 -14.55 -9.19 1.18
C ALA A 71 -13.36 -8.61 1.97
N THR A 72 -12.20 -9.28 1.92
CA THR A 72 -10.99 -8.82 2.62
C THR A 72 -10.47 -7.49 2.06
N PRO A 73 -10.16 -7.35 0.74
CA PRO A 73 -9.72 -6.06 0.20
C PRO A 73 -10.77 -4.96 0.36
N LEU A 74 -12.07 -5.24 0.20
CA LEU A 74 -13.13 -4.26 0.47
C LEU A 74 -13.15 -3.81 1.93
N GLY A 75 -12.93 -4.72 2.88
CA GLY A 75 -12.80 -4.38 4.30
C GLY A 75 -11.62 -3.44 4.59
N ILE A 76 -10.51 -3.57 3.85
CA ILE A 76 -9.37 -2.64 3.95
C ILE A 76 -9.74 -1.27 3.37
N VAL A 77 -10.41 -1.22 2.22
CA VAL A 77 -10.92 0.03 1.64
C VAL A 77 -11.85 0.73 2.63
N ARG A 78 -12.78 0.00 3.26
CA ARG A 78 -13.64 0.50 4.32
C ARG A 78 -12.85 1.07 5.50
N GLY A 79 -11.81 0.38 5.95
CA GLY A 79 -10.92 0.87 7.01
C GLY A 79 -10.29 2.22 6.67
N ASN A 80 -9.84 2.40 5.42
CA ASN A 80 -9.34 3.68 4.93
C ASN A 80 -10.43 4.75 4.86
N LEU A 81 -11.65 4.38 4.44
CA LEU A 81 -12.79 5.31 4.40
C LEU A 81 -13.16 5.86 5.79
N ILE A 82 -13.07 5.03 6.83
CA ILE A 82 -13.37 5.42 8.22
C ILE A 82 -12.22 6.23 8.83
N GLY A 83 -10.98 5.78 8.63
CA GLY A 83 -9.84 6.24 9.41
C GLY A 83 -9.00 7.34 8.77
N GLU A 84 -9.13 7.58 7.46
CA GLU A 84 -8.19 8.43 6.71
C GLU A 84 -8.90 9.46 5.84
N GLN A 85 -8.30 10.63 5.64
CA GLN A 85 -8.80 11.62 4.68
C GLN A 85 -8.32 11.30 3.25
N LYS A 86 -8.94 11.90 2.24
CA LYS A 86 -8.55 11.74 0.84
C LYS A 86 -7.05 12.04 0.68
N GLY A 87 -6.30 11.11 0.08
CA GLY A 87 -4.86 11.26 -0.18
C GLY A 87 -3.92 11.01 1.02
N ALA A 88 -4.43 10.70 2.21
CA ALA A 88 -3.61 10.56 3.42
C ALA A 88 -2.55 9.45 3.31
N HIS A 89 -2.82 8.36 2.59
CA HIS A 89 -1.85 7.28 2.34
C HIS A 89 -0.67 7.76 1.48
N ARG A 90 -0.92 8.66 0.52
CA ARG A 90 0.13 9.28 -0.31
C ARG A 90 0.93 10.28 0.50
N GLU A 91 0.28 11.13 1.29
CA GLU A 91 0.97 12.06 2.18
C GLU A 91 1.88 11.33 3.17
N ARG A 92 1.38 10.26 3.79
CA ARG A 92 2.16 9.41 4.69
C ARG A 92 3.36 8.79 3.98
N LEU A 93 3.21 8.35 2.73
CA LEU A 93 4.34 7.87 1.92
C LEU A 93 5.39 8.96 1.71
N HIS A 94 4.97 10.19 1.41
CA HIS A 94 5.88 11.33 1.25
C HIS A 94 6.62 11.65 2.55
N GLU A 95 5.90 11.67 3.68
CA GLU A 95 6.50 11.88 5.00
C GLU A 95 7.52 10.79 5.34
N ARG A 96 7.18 9.52 5.12
CA ARG A 96 8.09 8.38 5.35
C ARG A 96 9.33 8.46 4.46
N LYS A 97 9.20 8.91 3.21
CA LYS A 97 10.36 9.15 2.32
C LYS A 97 11.26 10.25 2.87
N ARG A 98 10.69 11.34 3.40
CA ARG A 98 11.44 12.43 4.03
C ARG A 98 12.16 11.95 5.29
N GLN A 99 11.46 11.29 6.22
CA GLN A 99 12.04 10.71 7.43
C GLN A 99 13.20 9.75 7.10
N ALA A 100 13.03 8.93 6.06
CA ALA A 100 14.08 8.02 5.62
C ALA A 100 15.30 8.77 5.05
N GLN A 101 15.10 9.89 4.36
CA GLN A 101 16.20 10.72 3.87
C GLN A 101 16.94 11.42 5.02
N ASP A 102 16.21 12.00 5.97
CA ASP A 102 16.78 12.66 7.15
C ASP A 102 17.66 11.67 7.95
N ALA A 103 17.19 10.43 8.15
CA ALA A 103 17.96 9.38 8.80
C ALA A 103 19.22 8.97 8.01
N ILE A 104 19.16 8.95 6.68
CA ILE A 104 20.34 8.68 5.82
C ILE A 104 21.37 9.80 5.98
N ASP A 105 20.94 11.05 5.97
CA ASP A 105 21.81 12.21 6.09
C ASP A 105 22.49 12.23 7.45
N GLU A 106 21.76 11.90 8.52
CA GLU A 106 22.32 11.74 9.87
C GLU A 106 23.37 10.61 9.92
N LEU A 107 23.05 9.43 9.38
CA LEU A 107 23.98 8.30 9.32
C LEU A 107 25.26 8.67 8.56
N GLN A 108 25.14 9.39 7.44
CA GLN A 108 26.28 9.84 6.66
C GLN A 108 27.12 10.90 7.39
N ALA A 109 26.46 11.85 8.09
CA ALA A 109 27.14 12.85 8.90
C ALA A 109 27.94 12.20 10.03
N ASN A 110 27.37 11.18 10.68
CA ASN A 110 28.03 10.40 11.73
C ASN A 110 29.17 9.54 11.18
N ALA A 111 29.00 8.91 10.01
CA ALA A 111 30.02 8.09 9.37
C ALA A 111 31.29 8.87 8.98
N ARG A 112 31.21 10.19 8.82
CA ARG A 112 32.35 11.06 8.50
C ARG A 112 33.21 11.42 9.71
N ARG A 113 32.73 11.21 10.93
CA ARG A 113 33.41 11.65 12.15
C ARG A 113 34.59 10.73 12.50
N GLY A 114 35.65 11.32 13.05
CA GLY A 114 36.83 10.61 13.55
C GLY A 114 37.82 10.17 12.47
N LEU A 115 38.90 9.53 12.91
CA LEU A 115 40.06 9.14 12.08
C LEU A 115 39.70 8.16 10.94
N PHE A 116 38.67 7.32 11.13
CA PHE A 116 38.22 6.34 10.12
C PHE A 116 37.13 6.88 9.16
N GLY A 117 36.76 8.16 9.26
CA GLY A 117 35.71 8.78 8.45
C GLY A 117 35.85 8.60 6.92
N PRO A 118 37.05 8.74 6.33
CA PRO A 118 37.27 8.56 4.90
C PRO A 118 36.95 7.15 4.37
N VAL A 119 37.05 6.13 5.22
CA VAL A 119 36.73 4.73 4.88
C VAL A 119 35.27 4.40 5.21
N ARG A 120 34.76 4.88 6.35
CA ARG A 120 33.39 4.58 6.80
C ARG A 120 32.34 5.22 5.91
N ARG A 121 32.55 6.46 5.45
CA ARG A 121 31.58 7.18 4.58
C ARG A 121 31.22 6.41 3.29
N PRO A 122 32.17 5.99 2.42
CA PRO A 122 31.83 5.27 1.20
C PRO A 122 31.21 3.90 1.50
N LEU A 123 31.67 3.21 2.54
CA LEU A 123 31.10 1.92 2.97
C LEU A 123 29.64 2.07 3.42
N THR A 124 29.34 3.01 4.31
CA THR A 124 27.97 3.29 4.77
C THR A 124 27.06 3.67 3.60
N SER A 125 27.55 4.49 2.66
CA SER A 125 26.78 4.89 1.48
C SER A 125 26.46 3.68 0.59
N HIS A 126 27.42 2.78 0.39
CA HIS A 126 27.22 1.55 -0.35
C HIS A 126 26.18 0.64 0.32
N LEU A 127 26.30 0.42 1.64
CA LEU A 127 25.35 -0.41 2.39
C LEU A 127 23.92 0.15 2.36
N ILE A 128 23.75 1.46 2.53
CA ILE A 128 22.44 2.11 2.44
C ILE A 128 21.83 1.91 1.05
N ARG A 129 22.63 2.11 -0.01
CA ARG A 129 22.17 1.89 -1.40
C ARG A 129 21.74 0.45 -1.60
N THR A 130 22.59 -0.51 -1.23
CA THR A 130 22.31 -1.94 -1.38
C THR A 130 21.04 -2.33 -0.63
N TYR A 131 20.90 -1.92 0.64
CA TYR A 131 19.70 -2.19 1.43
C TYR A 131 18.44 -1.63 0.76
N ARG A 132 18.44 -0.34 0.39
CA ARG A 132 17.26 0.30 -0.22
C ARG A 132 16.89 -0.29 -1.57
N SER A 133 17.87 -0.74 -2.35
CA SER A 133 17.62 -1.37 -3.65
C SER A 133 17.04 -2.78 -3.53
N HIS A 134 17.33 -3.53 -2.46
CA HIS A 134 17.00 -4.96 -2.39
C HIS A 134 16.00 -5.34 -1.30
N ILE A 135 15.72 -4.47 -0.32
CA ILE A 135 14.85 -4.84 0.82
C ILE A 135 13.45 -5.30 0.41
N HIS A 136 12.91 -4.78 -0.70
CA HIS A 136 11.61 -5.20 -1.23
C HIS A 136 11.58 -6.67 -1.66
N LEU A 137 12.73 -7.23 -2.08
CA LEU A 137 12.85 -8.64 -2.45
C LEU A 137 12.67 -9.58 -1.27
N ARG A 138 12.71 -9.08 -0.03
CA ARG A 138 12.40 -9.91 1.14
C ARG A 138 10.98 -10.47 1.07
N ASP A 139 10.09 -9.75 0.40
CA ASP A 139 8.68 -10.12 0.30
C ASP A 139 8.38 -10.85 -1.03
N GLU A 140 9.39 -11.20 -1.85
CA GLU A 140 9.30 -11.80 -3.20
C GLU A 140 10.35 -12.94 -3.44
N PRO A 141 10.00 -14.12 -4.02
CA PRO A 141 8.70 -14.77 -4.04
C PRO A 141 8.43 -15.48 -2.70
N LYS A 142 7.17 -15.51 -2.27
CA LYS A 142 6.72 -16.24 -1.08
C LYS A 142 6.50 -17.72 -1.33
#